data_AF-A0A9N9N0Y3-F1
#
_entry.id   AF-A0A9N9N0Y3-F1
#
_cell.length_a   1.000
_cell.length_b   1.000
_cell.length_c   1.000
_cell.angle_alpha   90.00
_cell.angle_beta   90.00
_cell.angle_gamma   90.00
#
_symmetry.space_group_name_H-M   'P 1'
#
loop_
_entity.id
_entity.type
_entity.pdbx_description
1 polymer ?
#
loop_
_entity_poly.entity_id
_entity_poly.type
_entity_poly.pdbx_seq_one_letter_code
_entity_poly.pdbx_strand_id
1 'polypeptide(L)'
;MPKKIGRSDRQSTGSRLYRPKKNFPPHKRKSENITTKSASAKKIKMTVEDQIREDLERHYRVIDFLLVFATIATLVKCVKCDGKVNFHSTKKEGLGFHIKVSYESYKQITNVPSSARINSGIYEVNYRFVFVILGLGLVGCDKFCGLMDLSSSFLSRPTYNNYVKKMCSTIREVANRFFSSATKKERAATAEEKNLKMPTNSVYQATEHGKKEATHLYSASPR
;
A
#
# COMPACT_ATOMS: atom_id res chain seq x y z
N MET A 1 30.09 -39.19 20.78
CA MET A 1 29.37 -39.15 19.48
C MET A 1 27.98 -38.59 19.70
N PRO A 2 27.51 -37.57 18.95
CA PRO A 2 26.17 -37.01 19.17
C PRO A 2 25.10 -37.88 18.50
N LYS A 3 24.10 -38.32 19.28
CA LYS A 3 22.96 -39.13 18.82
C LYS A 3 22.07 -38.33 17.85
N LYS A 4 21.65 -38.95 16.75
CA LYS A 4 20.65 -38.39 15.82
C LYS A 4 19.24 -38.58 16.42
N ILE A 5 18.50 -37.48 16.55
CA ILE A 5 17.13 -37.44 17.09
C ILE A 5 16.13 -37.66 15.95
N GLY A 6 15.12 -38.52 16.18
CA GLY A 6 14.09 -38.90 15.22
C GLY A 6 12.99 -37.85 15.05
N ARG A 7 12.19 -38.01 13.98
CA ARG A 7 11.12 -37.06 13.61
C ARG A 7 9.92 -37.11 14.58
N SER A 8 9.73 -38.22 15.28
CA SER A 8 8.69 -38.43 16.31
C SER A 8 8.97 -37.67 17.61
N ASP A 9 10.24 -37.47 17.97
CA ASP A 9 10.63 -36.83 19.24
C ASP A 9 10.45 -35.31 19.22
N ARG A 10 10.17 -34.71 18.04
CA ARG A 10 10.00 -33.26 17.87
C ARG A 10 8.62 -32.74 18.26
N GLN A 11 7.64 -33.60 18.52
CA GLN A 11 6.25 -33.19 18.74
C GLN A 11 5.85 -33.01 20.23
N SER A 12 6.68 -33.40 21.20
CA SER A 12 6.28 -33.37 22.63
C SER A 12 6.91 -32.27 23.50
N THR A 13 7.74 -31.37 22.96
CA THR A 13 8.34 -30.29 23.75
C THR A 13 8.00 -28.92 23.16
N GLY A 14 6.94 -28.29 23.69
CA GLY A 14 6.50 -26.93 23.38
C GLY A 14 7.42 -25.81 23.87
N SER A 15 8.72 -26.04 23.91
CA SER A 15 9.74 -25.05 24.29
C SER A 15 10.65 -24.80 23.09
N ARG A 16 10.57 -23.60 22.48
CA ARG A 16 11.57 -23.14 21.51
C ARG A 16 12.93 -23.11 22.22
N LEU A 17 13.77 -24.11 21.96
CA LEU A 17 15.15 -24.09 22.39
C LEU A 17 15.83 -22.85 21.79
N TYR A 18 16.27 -21.95 22.67
CA TYR A 18 16.97 -20.72 22.33
C TYR A 18 18.24 -21.10 21.57
N ARG A 19 18.24 -20.92 20.24
CA ARG A 19 19.42 -21.19 19.42
C ARG A 19 20.43 -20.07 19.68
N PRO A 20 21.61 -20.35 20.27
CA PRO A 20 22.61 -19.31 20.48
C PRO A 20 23.01 -18.74 19.12
N LYS A 21 22.91 -17.41 18.96
CA LYS A 21 23.43 -16.74 17.76
C LYS A 21 24.94 -16.95 17.74
N LYS A 22 25.44 -17.68 16.73
CA LYS A 22 26.87 -17.83 16.48
C LYS A 22 27.38 -16.46 16.02
N ASN A 23 28.05 -15.73 16.91
CA ASN A 23 28.73 -14.48 16.57
C ASN A 23 29.92 -14.83 15.67
N PHE A 24 29.78 -14.60 14.37
CA PHE A 24 30.91 -14.61 13.46
C PHE A 24 31.66 -13.27 13.60
N PRO A 25 32.97 -13.27 13.87
CA PRO A 25 33.74 -12.04 13.85
C PRO A 25 33.69 -11.46 12.43
N PRO A 26 33.47 -10.14 12.27
CA PRO A 26 33.43 -9.53 10.96
C PRO A 26 34.79 -9.72 10.27
N HIS A 27 34.76 -10.28 9.07
CA HIS A 27 35.93 -10.43 8.21
C HIS A 27 36.54 -9.02 8.00
N LYS A 28 37.72 -8.76 8.58
CA LYS A 28 38.47 -7.51 8.35
C LYS A 28 38.83 -7.47 6.86
N ARG A 29 38.06 -6.75 6.05
CA ARG A 29 38.50 -6.34 4.71
C ARG A 29 39.57 -5.29 4.90
N LYS A 30 40.75 -5.51 4.32
CA LYS A 30 41.79 -4.48 4.20
C LYS A 30 41.18 -3.30 3.43
N SER A 31 41.23 -2.11 4.02
CA SER A 31 40.83 -0.88 3.36
C SER A 31 41.90 -0.51 2.34
N GLU A 32 41.68 -0.85 1.07
CA GLU A 32 42.34 -0.13 -0.01
C GLU A 32 41.77 1.29 -0.03
N ASN A 33 42.66 2.28 0.13
CA ASN A 33 42.35 3.70 0.02
C ASN A 33 42.01 4.04 -1.43
N ILE A 34 40.83 3.65 -1.88
CA ILE A 34 40.23 4.20 -3.09
C ILE A 34 39.36 5.36 -2.63
N THR A 35 39.87 6.58 -2.82
CA THR A 35 39.15 7.84 -2.61
C THR A 35 38.05 8.00 -3.66
N THR A 36 37.05 7.12 -3.63
CA THR A 36 35.79 7.31 -4.35
C THR A 36 34.79 7.87 -3.36
N LYS A 37 34.85 9.19 -3.13
CA LYS A 37 33.77 9.91 -2.46
C LYS A 37 32.55 9.86 -3.38
N SER A 38 31.73 8.82 -3.26
CA SER A 38 30.38 8.83 -3.80
C SER A 38 29.55 9.78 -2.95
N ALA A 39 28.88 10.74 -3.59
CA ALA A 39 27.93 11.65 -2.95
C ALA A 39 26.78 10.92 -2.22
N SER A 40 26.59 9.62 -2.47
CA SER A 40 25.59 8.74 -1.84
C SER A 40 25.84 8.46 -0.36
N ALA A 41 27.05 8.71 0.16
CA ALA A 41 27.39 8.43 1.56
C ALA A 41 26.76 9.40 2.58
N LYS A 42 25.98 10.40 2.14
CA LYS A 42 25.13 11.21 3.04
C LYS A 42 23.95 10.35 3.49
N LYS A 43 24.24 9.55 4.52
CA LYS A 43 23.34 8.87 5.45
C LYS A 43 21.95 9.52 5.45
N ILE A 44 20.92 8.76 5.07
CA ILE A 44 19.52 9.12 5.29
C ILE A 44 19.40 9.37 6.80
N LYS A 45 19.39 10.64 7.21
CA LYS A 45 18.92 11.01 8.54
C LYS A 45 17.44 10.68 8.52
N MET A 46 17.04 9.65 9.26
CA MET A 46 15.65 9.43 9.64
C MET A 46 15.23 10.59 10.54
N THR A 47 15.02 11.75 9.94
CA THR A 47 14.34 12.87 10.56
C THR A 47 12.97 12.87 9.94
N VAL A 48 12.08 12.16 10.61
CA VAL A 48 10.71 12.51 10.98
C VAL A 48 10.04 11.15 11.24
N GLU A 49 10.11 10.69 12.49
CA GLU A 49 9.04 9.83 13.00
C GLU A 49 7.80 10.72 12.95
N ASP A 50 7.05 10.66 11.85
CA ASP A 50 5.72 11.25 11.82
C ASP A 50 4.95 10.47 12.88
N GLN A 51 4.82 11.08 14.06
CA GLN A 51 3.91 10.63 15.09
C GLN A 51 2.53 10.78 14.49
N ILE A 52 2.05 9.72 13.82
CA ILE A 52 0.68 9.62 13.35
C ILE A 52 -0.16 9.70 14.62
N ARG A 53 -0.73 10.88 14.86
CA ARG A 53 -1.62 11.12 15.99
C ARG A 53 -2.83 10.21 15.78
N GLU A 54 -2.89 9.12 16.54
CA GLU A 54 -4.05 8.24 16.54
C GLU A 54 -5.25 9.02 17.07
N ASP A 55 -6.27 9.18 16.24
CA ASP A 55 -7.53 9.82 16.62
C ASP A 55 -8.38 8.80 17.40
N LEU A 56 -8.25 8.85 18.73
CA LEU A 56 -8.98 7.96 19.66
C LEU A 56 -10.50 8.19 19.64
N GLU A 57 -11.02 9.24 18.99
CA GLU A 57 -12.47 9.45 18.89
C GLU A 57 -13.09 8.63 17.75
N ARG A 58 -12.31 8.30 16.70
CA ARG A 58 -12.81 7.62 15.50
C ARG A 58 -12.76 6.10 15.63
N HIS A 59 -13.87 5.51 16.05
CA HIS A 59 -14.04 4.07 16.08
C HIS A 59 -14.85 3.55 14.89
N TYR A 60 -14.30 2.58 14.18
CA TYR A 60 -15.01 1.86 13.13
C TYR A 60 -15.67 0.63 13.73
N ARG A 61 -16.99 0.53 13.60
CA ARG A 61 -17.77 -0.62 14.05
C ARG A 61 -18.60 -1.14 12.90
N VAL A 62 -18.69 -2.47 12.80
CA VAL A 62 -19.65 -3.13 11.90
C VAL A 62 -21.02 -2.97 12.53
N ILE A 63 -21.98 -2.49 11.75
CA ILE A 63 -23.37 -2.35 12.15
C ILE A 63 -24.27 -3.01 11.11
N ASP A 64 -25.35 -3.63 11.57
CA ASP A 64 -26.44 -4.03 10.68
C ASP A 64 -27.20 -2.76 10.29
N PHE A 65 -27.06 -2.36 9.03
CA PHE A 65 -27.67 -1.16 8.50
C PHE A 65 -29.20 -1.18 8.63
N LEU A 66 -29.84 -2.30 8.29
CA LEU A 66 -31.29 -2.40 8.30
C LEU A 66 -31.82 -2.33 9.73
N LEU A 67 -31.22 -3.10 10.63
CA LEU A 67 -31.60 -3.10 12.04
C LEU A 67 -31.46 -1.71 12.65
N VAL A 68 -30.27 -1.11 12.59
CA VAL A 68 -29.98 0.16 13.26
C VAL A 68 -30.80 1.30 12.67
N PHE A 69 -30.83 1.45 11.34
CA PHE A 69 -31.52 2.60 10.74
C PHE A 69 -33.04 2.43 10.69
N ALA A 70 -33.59 1.22 10.68
CA ALA A 70 -35.03 1.01 10.86
C ALA A 70 -35.46 1.37 12.28
N THR A 71 -34.69 1.01 13.31
CA THR A 71 -34.98 1.42 14.70
C THR A 71 -34.83 2.93 14.87
N ILE A 72 -33.78 3.56 14.33
CA ILE A 72 -33.63 5.02 14.40
C ILE A 72 -34.81 5.71 13.71
N ALA A 73 -35.30 5.20 12.57
CA ALA A 73 -36.45 5.76 11.86
C ALA A 73 -37.73 5.83 12.72
N THR A 74 -37.90 4.96 13.72
CA THR A 74 -39.05 5.02 14.63
C THR A 74 -38.84 6.00 15.80
N LEU A 75 -37.60 6.41 16.05
CA LEU A 75 -37.23 7.29 17.16
C LEU A 75 -37.05 8.75 16.74
N VAL A 76 -36.89 9.01 15.43
CA VAL A 76 -36.63 10.35 14.89
C VAL A 76 -37.76 10.83 14.00
N LYS A 77 -37.97 12.15 14.01
CA LYS A 77 -38.93 12.84 13.15
C LYS A 77 -38.26 14.04 12.48
N CYS A 78 -38.80 14.46 11.33
CA CYS A 78 -38.27 15.62 10.64
C CYS A 78 -38.56 16.90 11.43
N VAL A 79 -37.53 17.68 11.76
CA VAL A 79 -37.72 18.96 12.48
C VAL A 79 -38.58 19.96 11.71
N LYS A 80 -38.55 19.91 10.36
CA LYS A 80 -39.26 20.89 9.52
C LYS A 80 -40.72 20.54 9.26
N CYS A 81 -41.04 19.26 9.05
CA CYS A 81 -42.38 18.83 8.64
C CYS A 81 -43.06 17.90 9.63
N ASP A 82 -42.40 17.56 10.74
CA ASP A 82 -42.82 16.58 11.75
C ASP A 82 -43.11 15.17 11.20
N GLY A 83 -42.79 14.93 9.93
CA GLY A 83 -43.08 13.68 9.23
C GLY A 83 -42.06 12.58 9.50
N LYS A 84 -42.45 11.36 9.12
CA LYS A 84 -41.62 10.17 9.23
C LYS A 84 -40.36 10.27 8.37
N VAL A 85 -39.26 9.80 8.93
CA VAL A 85 -37.95 9.75 8.28
C VAL A 85 -37.66 8.32 7.85
N ASN A 86 -37.24 8.13 6.60
CA ASN A 86 -36.82 6.84 6.07
C ASN A 86 -35.35 6.90 5.64
N PHE A 87 -34.61 5.83 5.93
CA PHE A 87 -33.19 5.68 5.59
C PHE A 87 -32.99 4.58 4.56
N HIS A 88 -32.17 4.84 3.55
CA HIS A 88 -31.83 3.86 2.52
C HIS A 88 -30.35 3.94 2.14
N SER A 89 -29.69 2.80 1.91
CA SER A 89 -28.36 2.78 1.29
C SER A 89 -28.46 3.02 -0.23
N THR A 90 -27.63 3.89 -0.78
CA THR A 90 -27.61 4.24 -2.22
C THR A 90 -26.18 4.46 -2.71
N LYS A 91 -25.96 4.51 -4.04
CA LYS A 91 -24.67 4.87 -4.67
C LYS A 91 -23.47 4.10 -4.07
N LYS A 92 -23.43 2.78 -4.30
CA LYS A 92 -22.34 1.92 -3.83
C LYS A 92 -21.07 2.18 -4.66
N GLU A 93 -20.00 2.62 -3.99
CA GLU A 93 -18.67 2.87 -4.56
C GLU A 93 -17.65 1.99 -3.81
N GLY A 94 -17.50 0.74 -4.26
CA GLY A 94 -16.77 -0.28 -3.51
C GLY A 94 -17.51 -0.64 -2.23
N LEU A 95 -16.85 -0.47 -1.09
CA LEU A 95 -17.41 -0.65 0.25
C LEU A 95 -18.09 0.61 0.79
N GLY A 96 -17.86 1.76 0.16
CA GLY A 96 -18.51 3.01 0.52
C GLY A 96 -19.89 3.14 -0.11
N PHE A 97 -20.80 3.85 0.55
CA PHE A 97 -22.14 4.14 0.02
C PHE A 97 -22.68 5.44 0.62
N HIS A 98 -23.77 5.94 0.05
CA HIS A 98 -24.53 7.06 0.58
C HIS A 98 -25.74 6.58 1.37
N ILE A 99 -25.92 7.11 2.57
CA ILE A 99 -27.13 7.00 3.37
C ILE A 99 -28.08 8.09 2.89
N LYS A 100 -29.11 7.68 2.15
CA LYS A 100 -30.20 8.54 1.71
C LYS A 100 -31.20 8.68 2.84
N VAL A 101 -31.42 9.91 3.28
CA VAL A 101 -32.46 10.29 4.23
C VAL A 101 -33.59 10.94 3.44
N SER A 102 -34.77 10.35 3.53
CA SER A 102 -35.99 10.81 2.85
C SER A 102 -37.10 11.07 3.84
N TYR A 103 -37.95 12.05 3.52
CA TYR A 103 -39.08 12.48 4.34
C TYR A 103 -40.38 12.19 3.59
N GLU A 104 -41.41 11.79 4.33
CA GLU A 104 -42.72 11.48 3.73
C GLU A 104 -43.44 12.73 3.22
N SER A 105 -43.34 13.83 3.98
CA SER A 105 -44.14 15.04 3.72
C SER A 105 -43.59 15.96 2.63
N TYR A 106 -42.31 15.84 2.25
CA TYR A 106 -41.73 16.67 1.19
C TYR A 106 -40.51 16.02 0.51
N LYS A 107 -40.37 16.24 -0.80
CA LYS A 107 -39.41 15.55 -1.70
C LYS A 107 -37.93 15.89 -1.49
N GLN A 108 -37.54 16.55 -0.40
CA GLN A 108 -36.13 16.82 -0.15
C GLN A 108 -35.42 15.53 0.24
N ILE A 109 -34.23 15.32 -0.32
CA ILE A 109 -33.38 14.17 -0.04
C ILE A 109 -32.05 14.67 0.48
N THR A 110 -31.63 14.15 1.63
CA THR A 110 -30.29 14.40 2.16
C THR A 110 -29.45 13.14 1.95
N ASN A 111 -28.24 13.31 1.40
CA ASN A 111 -27.29 12.20 1.23
C ASN A 111 -26.13 12.38 2.20
N VAL A 112 -25.96 11.41 3.09
CA VAL A 112 -24.85 11.37 4.05
C VAL A 112 -23.87 10.29 3.59
N PRO A 113 -22.56 10.56 3.47
CA PRO A 113 -21.58 9.52 3.12
C PRO A 113 -21.41 8.51 4.27
N SER A 114 -21.26 7.23 3.96
CA SER A 114 -21.08 6.16 4.97
C SER A 114 -19.72 6.21 5.67
N SER A 115 -18.71 6.85 5.06
CA SER A 115 -17.41 7.11 5.67
C SER A 115 -16.83 8.42 5.15
N ALA A 116 -15.77 8.91 5.79
CA ALA A 116 -14.97 10.02 5.27
C ALA A 116 -14.50 9.72 3.83
N ARG A 117 -14.37 10.76 3.01
CA ARG A 117 -13.78 10.68 1.66
C ARG A 117 -12.39 11.29 1.69
N ILE A 118 -11.41 10.58 1.16
CA ILE A 118 -10.03 11.08 1.03
C ILE A 118 -9.92 11.84 -0.29
N ASN A 119 -9.35 13.05 -0.23
CA ASN A 119 -9.10 13.93 -1.40
C ASN A 119 -10.33 14.09 -2.30
N SER A 120 -11.52 14.20 -1.69
CA SER A 120 -12.82 14.41 -2.34
C SER A 120 -13.32 13.31 -3.29
N GLY A 121 -12.56 12.22 -3.49
CA GLY A 121 -12.85 11.22 -4.53
C GLY A 121 -13.33 9.87 -4.02
N ILE A 122 -12.64 9.27 -3.04
CA ILE A 122 -12.83 7.85 -2.69
C ILE A 122 -13.10 7.71 -1.19
N TYR A 123 -14.01 6.81 -0.82
CA TYR A 123 -14.29 6.48 0.57
C TYR A 123 -13.07 5.86 1.28
N GLU A 124 -12.79 6.33 2.50
CA GLU A 124 -11.70 5.83 3.36
C GLU A 124 -11.75 4.31 3.55
N VAL A 125 -12.95 3.73 3.68
CA VAL A 125 -13.12 2.28 3.84
C VAL A 125 -12.53 1.48 2.66
N ASN A 126 -12.51 2.05 1.45
CA ASN A 126 -11.89 1.39 0.30
C ASN A 126 -10.36 1.35 0.44
N TYR A 127 -9.74 2.39 1.01
CA TYR A 127 -8.30 2.37 1.29
C TYR A 127 -7.95 1.34 2.35
N ARG A 128 -8.78 1.22 3.40
CA ARG A 128 -8.62 0.18 4.42
C ARG A 128 -8.65 -1.21 3.80
N PHE A 129 -9.54 -1.44 2.84
CA PHE A 129 -9.59 -2.69 2.11
C PHE A 129 -8.36 -2.95 1.25
N VAL A 130 -7.78 -1.91 0.62
CA VAL A 130 -6.51 -2.05 -0.11
C VAL A 130 -5.37 -2.51 0.81
N PHE A 131 -5.33 -2.07 2.07
CA PHE A 131 -4.33 -2.58 3.03
C PHE A 131 -4.53 -4.07 3.34
N VAL A 132 -5.77 -4.56 3.36
CA VAL A 132 -6.04 -6.00 3.49
C VAL A 132 -5.50 -6.76 2.28
N ILE A 133 -5.71 -6.24 1.05
CA ILE A 133 -5.19 -6.83 -0.19
C ILE A 133 -3.66 -6.94 -0.14
N LEU A 134 -2.97 -5.89 0.30
CA LEU A 134 -1.51 -5.82 0.32
C LEU A 134 -0.88 -6.60 1.49
N GLY A 135 -1.50 -6.58 2.67
CA GLY A 135 -0.94 -7.17 3.89
C GLY A 135 -1.31 -8.64 4.10
N LEU A 136 -2.57 -9.01 3.83
CA LEU A 136 -3.12 -10.33 4.15
C LEU A 136 -3.49 -11.14 2.90
N GLY A 137 -3.48 -10.51 1.73
CA GLY A 137 -3.79 -11.16 0.46
C GLY A 137 -5.23 -11.65 0.34
N LEU A 138 -5.46 -12.57 -0.59
CA LEU A 138 -6.80 -13.08 -0.90
C LEU A 138 -7.50 -13.68 0.32
N VAL A 139 -6.80 -14.46 1.15
CA VAL A 139 -7.35 -15.06 2.38
C VAL A 139 -7.80 -13.99 3.36
N GLY A 140 -7.06 -12.87 3.45
CA GLY A 140 -7.48 -11.72 4.25
C GLY A 140 -8.72 -11.06 3.70
N CYS A 141 -8.79 -10.88 2.38
CA CYS A 141 -9.96 -10.33 1.71
C CYS A 141 -11.20 -11.19 1.94
N ASP A 142 -11.09 -12.52 1.85
CA ASP A 142 -12.21 -13.43 2.07
C ASP A 142 -12.75 -13.32 3.50
N LYS A 143 -11.86 -13.28 4.50
CA LYS A 143 -12.24 -13.07 5.91
C LYS A 143 -12.90 -11.72 6.13
N PHE A 144 -12.35 -10.67 5.52
CA PHE A 144 -12.92 -9.32 5.60
C PHE A 144 -14.31 -9.27 4.96
N CYS A 145 -14.48 -9.88 3.79
CA CYS A 145 -15.77 -9.93 3.09
C CYS A 145 -16.80 -10.72 3.92
N GLY A 146 -16.40 -11.85 4.49
CA GLY A 146 -17.28 -12.64 5.38
C GLY A 146 -17.70 -11.86 6.63
N LEU A 147 -16.83 -11.05 7.22
CA LEU A 147 -17.17 -10.17 8.35
C LEU A 147 -18.19 -9.10 7.97
N MET A 148 -18.15 -8.63 6.72
CA MET A 148 -18.98 -7.55 6.19
C MET A 148 -20.28 -8.06 5.52
N ASP A 149 -20.59 -9.35 5.66
CA ASP A 149 -21.71 -10.02 4.98
C ASP A 149 -21.73 -9.75 3.45
N LEU A 150 -20.53 -9.71 2.86
CA LEU A 150 -20.36 -9.59 1.41
C LEU A 150 -20.26 -10.99 0.83
N SER A 151 -20.90 -11.20 -0.33
CA SER A 151 -20.84 -12.48 -1.02
C SER A 151 -19.39 -12.89 -1.29
N SER A 152 -19.11 -14.19 -1.25
CA SER A 152 -17.80 -14.75 -1.64
C SER A 152 -17.44 -14.43 -3.10
N SER A 153 -18.41 -14.03 -3.91
CA SER A 153 -18.22 -13.54 -5.27
C SER A 153 -17.77 -12.07 -5.37
N PHE A 154 -17.82 -11.30 -4.26
CA PHE A 154 -17.43 -9.89 -4.23
C PHE A 154 -16.01 -9.67 -4.78
N LEU A 155 -15.07 -10.52 -4.36
CA LEU A 155 -13.70 -10.49 -4.84
C LEU A 155 -13.27 -11.86 -5.36
N SER A 156 -13.70 -12.18 -6.58
CA SER A 156 -13.24 -13.40 -7.24
C SER A 156 -11.71 -13.44 -7.35
N ARG A 157 -11.13 -14.64 -7.30
CA ARG A 157 -9.68 -14.83 -7.46
C ARG A 157 -9.11 -14.18 -8.74
N PRO A 158 -9.76 -14.28 -9.91
CA PRO A 158 -9.35 -13.52 -11.10
C PRO A 158 -9.34 -12.01 -10.88
N THR A 159 -10.37 -11.46 -10.25
CA THR A 159 -10.48 -10.03 -9.93
C THR A 159 -9.36 -9.59 -8.99
N TYR A 160 -9.11 -10.34 -7.93
CA TYR A 160 -7.99 -10.13 -7.00
C TYR A 160 -6.65 -10.11 -7.74
N ASN A 161 -6.38 -11.13 -8.56
CA ASN A 161 -5.14 -11.23 -9.32
C ASN A 161 -4.94 -10.03 -10.26
N ASN A 162 -6.03 -9.56 -10.87
CA ASN A 162 -6.00 -8.37 -11.71
C ASN A 162 -5.64 -7.11 -10.91
N TYR A 163 -6.24 -6.91 -9.73
CA TYR A 163 -5.87 -5.79 -8.85
C TYR A 163 -4.41 -5.84 -8.44
N VAL A 164 -3.92 -6.99 -7.96
CA VAL A 164 -2.51 -7.16 -7.57
C VAL A 164 -1.58 -6.90 -8.75
N LYS A 165 -1.89 -7.44 -9.93
CA LYS A 165 -1.10 -7.19 -11.15
C LYS A 165 -1.04 -5.70 -11.48
N LYS A 166 -2.18 -5.00 -11.42
CA LYS A 166 -2.24 -3.55 -11.70
C LYS A 166 -1.46 -2.75 -10.65
N MET A 167 -1.61 -3.07 -9.38
CA MET A 167 -0.83 -2.46 -8.29
C MET A 167 0.67 -2.66 -8.50
N CYS A 168 1.13 -3.89 -8.74
CA CYS A 168 2.54 -4.20 -9.01
C CYS A 168 3.07 -3.42 -10.23
N SER A 169 2.27 -3.33 -11.31
CA SER A 169 2.64 -2.56 -12.50
C SER A 169 2.81 -1.07 -12.18
N THR A 170 1.86 -0.46 -11.48
CA THR A 170 1.90 0.95 -11.10
C THR A 170 3.06 1.23 -10.14
N ILE A 171 3.28 0.38 -9.14
CA ILE A 171 4.40 0.51 -8.19
C ILE A 171 5.73 0.45 -8.94
N ARG A 172 5.89 -0.49 -9.88
CA ARG A 172 7.09 -0.62 -10.71
C ARG A 172 7.32 0.64 -11.55
N GLU A 173 6.28 1.17 -12.17
CA GLU A 173 6.38 2.38 -12.98
C GLU A 173 6.83 3.59 -12.14
N VAL A 174 6.20 3.79 -10.97
CA VAL A 174 6.56 4.86 -10.04
C VAL A 174 7.99 4.70 -9.54
N ALA A 175 8.40 3.48 -9.16
CA ALA A 175 9.76 3.19 -8.74
C ALA A 175 10.77 3.49 -9.86
N ASN A 176 10.50 3.06 -11.09
CA ASN A 176 11.37 3.33 -12.24
C ASN A 176 11.50 4.83 -12.53
N ARG A 177 10.41 5.60 -12.45
CA ARG A 177 10.45 7.07 -12.56
C ARG A 177 11.30 7.69 -11.46
N PHE A 178 11.13 7.23 -10.22
CA PHE A 178 11.89 7.72 -9.07
C PHE A 178 13.39 7.44 -9.20
N PHE A 179 13.76 6.19 -9.51
CA PHE A 179 15.17 5.80 -9.71
C PHE A 179 15.80 6.52 -10.90
N SER A 180 15.05 6.70 -12.00
CA SER A 180 15.54 7.46 -13.16
C SER A 180 15.80 8.92 -12.81
N SER A 181 14.91 9.56 -12.05
CA SER A 181 15.09 10.93 -11.58
C SER A 181 16.27 11.04 -10.62
N ALA A 182 16.39 10.13 -9.65
CA ALA A 182 17.50 10.08 -8.71
C ALA A 182 18.85 9.92 -9.43
N THR A 183 18.91 9.01 -10.41
CA THR A 183 20.12 8.77 -11.22
C THR A 183 20.54 10.02 -11.98
N LYS A 184 19.58 10.74 -12.60
CA LYS A 184 19.87 12.01 -13.30
C LYS A 184 20.43 13.07 -12.35
N LYS A 185 19.83 13.22 -11.16
CA LYS A 185 20.30 14.18 -10.13
C LYS A 185 21.69 13.82 -9.60
N GLU A 186 21.95 12.54 -9.35
CA GLU A 186 23.26 12.06 -8.89
C GLU A 186 24.35 12.30 -9.94
N ARG A 187 24.06 12.03 -11.22
CA ARG A 187 24.98 12.33 -12.33
C ARG A 187 25.27 13.81 -12.44
N ALA A 188 24.25 14.66 -12.30
CA ALA A 188 24.41 16.11 -12.34
C ALA A 188 25.33 16.61 -11.22
N ALA A 189 25.04 16.22 -9.98
CA ALA A 189 25.85 16.59 -8.82
C ALA A 189 27.31 16.09 -8.94
N THR A 190 27.51 14.87 -9.46
CA THR A 190 28.86 14.31 -9.66
C THR A 190 29.63 15.04 -10.78
N ALA A 191 28.94 15.49 -11.82
CA ALA A 191 29.55 16.25 -12.91
C ALA A 191 29.98 17.65 -12.46
N GLU A 192 29.15 18.32 -11.64
CA GLU A 192 29.46 19.60 -10.99
C GLU A 192 30.68 19.48 -10.07
N GLU A 193 30.72 18.46 -9.20
CA GLU A 193 31.86 18.25 -8.28
C GLU A 193 33.18 17.96 -9.01
N LYS A 194 33.11 17.36 -10.20
CA LYS A 194 34.29 16.99 -11.01
C LYS A 194 34.64 18.00 -12.10
N ASN A 195 33.92 19.11 -12.23
CA ASN A 195 34.05 20.07 -13.35
C ASN A 195 33.99 19.40 -14.75
N LEU A 196 33.23 18.32 -14.89
CA LEU A 196 33.09 17.59 -16.16
C LEU A 196 31.83 18.09 -16.89
N LYS A 197 31.94 18.41 -18.19
CA LYS A 197 30.76 18.67 -19.04
C LYS A 197 29.89 17.41 -19.06
N MET A 198 28.59 17.56 -18.77
CA MET A 198 27.65 16.42 -18.74
C MET A 198 27.68 15.66 -20.07
N PRO A 199 27.91 14.34 -20.07
CA PRO A 199 27.74 13.56 -21.28
C PRO A 199 26.24 13.45 -21.63
N THR A 200 25.90 13.87 -22.83
CA THR A 200 24.55 13.81 -23.39
C THR A 200 24.10 12.35 -23.56
N ASN A 201 23.01 11.99 -22.88
CA ASN A 201 22.15 10.82 -23.09
C ASN A 201 22.83 9.46 -23.40
N SER A 202 23.05 8.65 -22.36
CA SER A 202 23.04 7.18 -22.49
C SER A 202 21.76 6.59 -21.92
N VAL A 203 20.95 6.01 -22.80
CA VAL A 203 19.77 5.21 -22.43
C VAL A 203 20.26 3.84 -21.98
N TYR A 204 20.05 3.50 -20.71
CA TYR A 204 20.32 2.14 -20.22
C TYR A 204 19.01 1.35 -20.29
N GLN A 205 18.94 0.39 -21.20
CA GLN A 205 17.92 -0.66 -21.14
C GLN A 205 18.46 -1.79 -20.24
N ALA A 206 17.71 -2.15 -19.20
CA ALA A 206 18.02 -3.30 -18.37
C ALA A 206 17.44 -4.55 -19.05
N THR A 207 18.30 -5.47 -19.49
CA THR A 207 17.89 -6.81 -19.91
C THR A 207 17.87 -7.77 -18.70
N GLU A 208 16.98 -8.76 -18.74
CA GLU A 208 16.62 -9.65 -17.62
C GLU A 208 17.73 -10.56 -17.10
N HIS A 209 18.95 -10.49 -17.64
CA HIS A 209 20.08 -11.32 -17.25
C HIS A 209 21.36 -10.52 -17.01
N GLY A 210 21.33 -9.53 -16.11
CA GLY A 210 22.48 -9.12 -15.28
C GLY A 210 23.83 -8.75 -15.96
N LYS A 211 23.93 -8.68 -17.28
CA LYS A 211 25.11 -8.23 -18.03
C LYS A 211 24.79 -6.89 -18.68
N LYS A 212 25.54 -5.87 -18.27
CA LYS A 212 25.50 -4.53 -18.84
C LYS A 212 26.50 -4.48 -20.00
N GLU A 213 26.03 -4.49 -21.23
CA GLU A 213 26.84 -4.11 -22.39
C GLU A 213 26.43 -2.71 -22.86
N ALA A 214 27.43 -1.85 -23.04
CA ALA A 214 27.25 -0.52 -23.60
C ALA A 214 27.47 -0.61 -25.12
N THR A 215 26.41 -0.51 -25.90
CA THR A 215 26.52 -0.37 -27.36
C THR A 215 26.66 1.12 -27.71
N HIS A 216 27.83 1.49 -28.23
CA HIS A 216 28.05 2.79 -28.87
C HIS A 216 27.49 2.75 -30.29
N LEU A 217 26.39 3.46 -30.55
CA LEU A 217 25.93 3.76 -31.90
C LEU A 217 26.70 4.99 -32.42
N TYR A 218 27.70 4.77 -33.27
CA TYR A 218 28.29 5.84 -34.07
C TYR A 218 27.37 6.16 -35.24
N SER A 219 26.76 7.34 -35.24
CA SER A 219 26.12 7.90 -36.44
C SER A 219 27.20 8.50 -37.34
N ALA A 220 27.47 7.86 -38.49
CA ALA A 220 28.25 8.46 -39.56
C ALA A 220 27.34 9.41 -40.36
N SER A 221 27.74 10.68 -40.47
CA SER A 221 27.08 11.66 -41.34
C SER A 221 27.64 11.52 -42.76
N PRO A 222 26.81 11.41 -43.81
CA PRO A 222 27.30 11.44 -45.19
C PRO A 222 27.61 12.89 -45.59
N ARG A 223 28.67 13.06 -46.41
CA ARG A 223 28.91 14.25 -47.24
C ARG A 223 28.19 14.08 -48.57
#